data_AF-A0A6P6IJ26-F1
#
_entry.id   AF-A0A6P6IJ26-F1
#
_cell.length_a   1.000
_cell.length_b   1.000
_cell.length_c   1.000
_cell.angle_alpha   90.00
_cell.angle_beta   90.00
_cell.angle_gamma   90.00
#
_symmetry.space_group_name_H-M   'P 1'
#
loop_
_entity.id
_entity.type
_entity.pdbx_description
1 polymer ?
#
loop_
_entity_poly.entity_id
_entity_poly.type
_entity_poly.pdbx_seq_one_letter_code
_entity_poly.pdbx_strand_id
1 'polypeptide(L)'
;MKLTIVFAGLLGVFLTPALAFTDINIGGDSNSGISGQQSVSVNNEHNVANIDNNNGWDSWNALWDYNTNFAAIRLFKKKVCIVHRMNKDVTPSLHTLDALVKEKKLQGKGPGGPPPTSLIYSINPERVNDLEKLGKPIAGMCRGIPTYTADEIEGASLFFYSKACLRADILWILRISLCGELEV
;
A
#
# COMPACT_ATOMS: atom_id res chain seq x y z
N MET A 1 -31.83 -24.79 -59.50
CA MET A 1 -32.64 -24.93 -58.26
C MET A 1 -31.67 -24.77 -57.08
N LYS A 2 -31.73 -23.66 -56.31
CA LYS A 2 -32.23 -23.58 -54.90
C LYS A 2 -31.48 -24.58 -53.98
N LEU A 3 -30.75 -24.21 -52.91
CA LEU A 3 -31.02 -23.38 -51.71
C LEU A 3 -29.68 -22.85 -51.13
N THR A 4 -29.45 -21.55 -50.85
CA THR A 4 -29.70 -20.76 -49.60
C THR A 4 -29.03 -21.21 -48.27
N ILE A 5 -28.12 -20.34 -47.77
CA ILE A 5 -27.87 -19.85 -46.38
C ILE A 5 -27.21 -20.91 -45.45
N VAL A 6 -26.22 -20.64 -44.58
CA VAL A 6 -26.23 -19.73 -43.43
C VAL A 6 -24.79 -19.41 -42.98
N PHE A 7 -24.48 -18.11 -42.84
CA PHE A 7 -23.39 -17.60 -42.02
C PHE A 7 -23.68 -17.91 -40.55
N ALA A 8 -22.88 -18.76 -39.91
CA ALA A 8 -22.86 -18.91 -38.46
C ALA A 8 -21.54 -18.35 -37.93
N GLY A 9 -21.54 -17.04 -37.70
CA GLY A 9 -20.53 -16.38 -36.90
C GLY A 9 -20.76 -16.74 -35.43
N LEU A 10 -19.75 -17.30 -34.80
CA LEU A 10 -19.57 -17.26 -33.35
C LEU A 10 -18.07 -17.21 -33.10
N LEU A 11 -17.49 -16.02 -33.34
CA LEU A 11 -16.29 -15.61 -32.63
C LEU A 11 -16.67 -15.48 -31.15
N GLY A 12 -16.49 -16.58 -30.42
CA GLY A 12 -16.42 -16.55 -28.97
C GLY A 12 -15.15 -15.81 -28.57
N VAL A 13 -15.19 -14.48 -28.59
CA VAL A 13 -14.18 -13.66 -27.93
C VAL A 13 -14.35 -13.95 -26.45
N PHE A 14 -13.45 -14.78 -25.91
CA PHE A 14 -13.20 -14.86 -24.49
C PHE A 14 -12.80 -13.45 -24.05
N LEU A 15 -13.76 -12.67 -23.56
CA LEU A 15 -13.48 -11.51 -22.73
C LEU A 15 -13.02 -12.06 -21.38
N THR A 16 -11.78 -12.54 -21.31
CA THR A 16 -11.08 -12.49 -20.03
C THR A 16 -10.89 -11.00 -19.76
N PRO A 17 -11.45 -10.43 -18.67
CA PRO A 17 -10.98 -9.15 -18.21
C PRO A 17 -9.51 -9.37 -17.84
N ALA A 18 -8.61 -9.02 -18.75
CA ALA A 18 -7.21 -8.86 -18.43
C ALA A 18 -7.16 -7.69 -17.45
N LEU A 19 -7.10 -8.00 -16.15
CA LEU A 19 -6.80 -7.03 -15.12
C LEU A 19 -5.40 -6.50 -15.44
N ALA A 20 -5.35 -5.35 -16.12
CA ALA A 20 -4.10 -4.66 -16.43
C ALA A 20 -3.61 -3.97 -15.15
N PHE A 21 -3.03 -4.75 -14.24
CA PHE A 21 -2.19 -4.19 -13.19
C PHE A 21 -0.97 -3.57 -13.88
N THR A 22 -0.97 -2.25 -14.03
CA THR A 22 0.27 -1.54 -14.30
C THR A 22 1.05 -1.53 -12.99
N ASP A 23 1.92 -2.53 -12.82
CA ASP A 23 2.80 -2.67 -11.66
C ASP A 23 3.80 -1.49 -11.66
N ILE A 24 3.42 -0.34 -11.09
CA ILE A 24 4.39 0.69 -10.71
C ILE A 24 4.91 0.28 -9.33
N ASN A 25 5.90 -0.59 -9.38
CA ASN A 25 6.57 -1.13 -8.21
C ASN A 25 7.43 0.00 -7.59
N ILE A 26 7.06 0.50 -6.40
CA ILE A 26 7.91 1.40 -5.60
C ILE A 26 8.91 0.57 -4.75
N GLY A 27 8.92 -0.75 -4.93
CA GLY A 27 10.05 -1.62 -4.66
C GLY A 27 10.61 -2.09 -6.00
N GLY A 28 11.93 -2.07 -6.17
CA GLY A 28 12.57 -2.21 -7.48
C GLY A 28 12.13 -3.41 -8.32
N ASP A 29 12.32 -3.29 -9.63
CA ASP A 29 12.22 -4.38 -10.59
C ASP A 29 13.17 -5.50 -10.19
N SER A 30 12.63 -6.67 -9.83
CA SER A 30 13.19 -7.98 -10.18
C SER A 30 12.43 -9.08 -9.45
N ASN A 31 12.40 -10.25 -10.07
CA ASN A 31 12.01 -11.54 -9.51
C ASN A 31 12.88 -11.99 -8.31
N SER A 32 13.47 -11.06 -7.56
CA SER A 32 14.18 -11.28 -6.30
C SER A 32 13.65 -10.26 -5.31
N GLY A 33 12.75 -10.71 -4.44
CA GLY A 33 12.15 -9.91 -3.37
C GLY A 33 13.20 -9.40 -2.39
N ILE A 34 13.84 -8.29 -2.75
CA ILE A 34 14.56 -7.41 -1.85
C ILE A 34 13.86 -6.07 -1.99
N SER A 35 12.81 -5.88 -1.21
CA SER A 35 12.39 -4.54 -0.80
C SER A 35 13.63 -3.83 -0.25
N GLY A 36 13.82 -2.53 -0.52
CA GLY A 36 14.97 -1.78 0.01
C GLY A 36 15.19 -2.01 1.50
N GLN A 37 16.38 -1.66 2.02
CA GLN A 37 16.67 -1.90 3.44
C GLN A 37 15.67 -1.13 4.30
N GLN A 38 14.80 -1.86 4.99
CA GLN A 38 13.81 -1.30 5.90
C GLN A 38 14.39 -1.18 7.30
N SER A 39 14.19 -0.03 7.93
CA SER A 39 14.44 0.19 9.35
C SER A 39 13.14 0.51 10.06
N VAL A 40 13.01 -0.01 11.28
CA VAL A 40 11.82 0.17 12.10
C VAL A 40 12.23 0.77 13.43
N SER A 41 11.50 1.78 13.85
CA SER A 41 11.59 2.32 15.20
C SER A 41 10.22 2.33 15.84
N VAL A 42 10.16 1.92 17.11
CA VAL A 42 8.95 1.91 17.91
C VAL A 42 9.11 2.91 19.03
N ASN A 43 8.15 3.81 19.16
CA ASN A 43 8.03 4.72 20.29
C ASN A 43 6.79 4.34 21.10
N ASN A 44 7.02 3.60 22.19
CA ASN A 44 5.96 3.17 23.11
C ASN A 44 5.36 4.33 23.92
N GLU A 45 6.09 5.43 24.12
CA GLU A 45 5.58 6.60 24.86
C GLU A 45 4.51 7.35 24.05
N HIS A 46 4.71 7.45 22.74
CA HIS A 46 3.77 8.11 21.83
C HIS A 46 2.82 7.14 21.11
N ASN A 47 2.93 5.83 21.36
CA ASN A 47 2.21 4.76 20.66
C ASN A 47 2.31 4.86 19.12
N VAL A 48 3.52 5.08 18.61
CA VAL A 48 3.77 5.17 17.17
C VAL A 48 4.90 4.24 16.73
N ALA A 49 4.85 3.81 15.46
CA ALA A 49 5.95 3.13 14.80
C ALA A 49 6.31 3.86 13.50
N ASN A 50 7.62 4.03 13.25
CA ASN A 50 8.12 4.59 11.99
C ASN A 50 8.89 3.51 11.23
N ILE A 51 8.59 3.36 9.94
CA ILE A 51 9.22 2.44 9.02
C ILE A 51 9.83 3.25 7.89
N ASP A 52 11.15 3.19 7.72
CA ASP A 52 11.83 3.84 6.61
C ASP A 52 12.30 2.77 5.63
N ASN A 53 11.97 2.93 4.35
CA ASN A 53 12.44 2.09 3.26
C ASN A 53 13.46 2.86 2.42
N ASN A 54 14.72 2.49 2.58
CA ASN A 54 15.82 3.12 1.85
C ASN A 54 16.05 2.37 0.54
N ASN A 55 15.45 2.87 -0.54
CA ASN A 55 15.51 2.29 -1.88
C ASN A 55 15.86 3.35 -2.95
N GLY A 56 16.86 4.19 -2.64
CA GLY A 56 17.30 5.24 -3.56
C GLY A 56 16.16 6.20 -3.93
N TRP A 57 15.88 6.31 -5.23
CA TRP A 57 14.84 7.21 -5.75
C TRP A 57 13.42 6.75 -5.39
N ASP A 58 13.22 5.47 -5.12
CA ASP A 58 11.94 4.90 -4.72
C ASP A 58 11.85 4.71 -3.20
N SER A 59 12.63 5.51 -2.45
CA SER A 59 12.54 5.54 -0.99
C SER A 59 11.19 6.13 -0.54
N TRP A 60 10.72 5.63 0.60
CA TRP A 60 9.51 6.08 1.25
C TRP A 60 9.64 5.88 2.76
N ASN A 61 8.81 6.55 3.54
CA ASN A 61 8.63 6.21 4.95
C ASN A 61 7.16 6.11 5.31
N ALA A 62 6.87 5.33 6.34
CA ALA A 62 5.55 5.12 6.88
C ALA A 62 5.53 5.37 8.38
N LEU A 63 4.45 5.97 8.86
CA LEU A 63 4.18 6.16 10.28
C LEU A 63 2.85 5.51 10.62
N TRP A 64 2.86 4.62 11.60
CA TRP A 64 1.67 3.99 12.16
C TRP A 64 1.36 4.64 13.50
N ASP A 65 0.21 5.30 13.62
CA ASP A 65 -0.27 5.93 14.85
C ASP A 65 -1.38 5.06 15.47
N TYR A 66 -1.01 4.34 16.52
CA TYR A 66 -1.91 3.41 17.20
C TYR A 66 -2.95 4.13 18.08
N ASN A 67 -2.76 5.42 18.40
CA ASN A 67 -3.77 6.18 19.15
C ASN A 67 -4.95 6.55 18.25
N THR A 68 -4.67 6.99 17.02
CA THR A 68 -5.70 7.45 16.06
C THR A 68 -6.17 6.33 15.12
N ASN A 69 -5.43 5.22 15.06
CA ASN A 69 -5.63 4.12 14.12
C ASN A 69 -5.44 4.52 12.65
N PHE A 70 -4.60 5.51 12.39
CA PHE A 70 -4.18 5.89 11.05
C PHE A 70 -2.74 5.46 10.79
N ALA A 71 -2.49 5.11 9.53
CA ALA A 71 -1.15 4.96 8.98
C ALA A 71 -0.96 5.97 7.87
N ALA A 72 0.21 6.59 7.82
CA ALA A 72 0.64 7.47 6.75
C ALA A 72 1.80 6.85 5.99
N ILE A 73 1.83 7.00 4.67
CA ILE A 73 2.95 6.63 3.80
C ILE A 73 3.33 7.86 2.99
N ARG A 74 4.56 8.33 3.13
CA ARG A 74 5.11 9.44 2.35
C ARG A 74 5.99 8.88 1.25
N LEU A 75 5.59 9.15 0.01
CA LEU A 75 6.28 8.72 -1.18
C LEU A 75 7.19 9.83 -1.68
N PHE A 76 8.52 9.70 -1.49
CA PHE A 76 9.43 10.82 -1.77
C PHE A 76 9.48 11.19 -3.25
N LYS A 77 9.51 10.20 -4.16
CA LYS A 77 9.49 10.43 -5.62
C LYS A 77 8.27 11.20 -6.09
N LYS A 78 7.11 10.84 -5.55
CA LYS A 78 5.80 11.44 -5.90
C LYS A 78 5.52 12.73 -5.12
N LYS A 79 6.27 12.99 -4.04
CA LYS A 79 6.08 14.15 -3.14
C LYS A 79 4.65 14.22 -2.57
N VAL A 80 4.07 13.07 -2.23
CA VAL A 80 2.74 12.98 -1.61
C VAL A 80 2.80 12.23 -0.28
N CYS A 81 1.84 12.52 0.59
CA CYS A 81 1.53 11.74 1.79
C CYS A 81 0.17 11.05 1.58
N ILE A 82 0.08 9.75 1.81
CA ILE A 82 -1.18 9.01 1.71
C ILE A 82 -1.50 8.46 3.08
N VAL A 83 -2.69 8.74 3.58
CA VAL A 83 -3.13 8.36 4.92
C VAL A 83 -4.31 7.43 4.81
N HIS A 84 -4.26 6.28 5.48
CA HIS A 84 -5.34 5.31 5.49
C HIS A 84 -5.59 4.81 6.90
N ARG A 85 -6.80 4.29 7.13
CA ARG A 85 -7.10 3.62 8.39
C ARG A 85 -6.35 2.29 8.44
N MET A 86 -5.76 1.96 9.59
CA MET A 86 -5.12 0.65 9.76
C MET A 86 -6.18 -0.44 9.91
N ASN A 87 -6.02 -1.52 9.15
CA ASN A 87 -6.73 -2.77 9.38
C ASN A 87 -6.10 -3.50 10.58
N LYS A 88 -6.81 -3.48 11.70
CA LYS A 88 -6.33 -4.02 12.99
C LYS A 88 -6.23 -5.54 13.00
N ASP A 89 -6.89 -6.24 12.08
CA ASP A 89 -6.89 -7.70 12.04
C ASP A 89 -5.58 -8.25 11.47
N VAL A 90 -4.89 -7.44 10.64
CA VAL A 90 -3.65 -7.83 9.96
C VAL A 90 -2.44 -6.98 10.37
N THR A 91 -2.67 -5.76 10.85
CA THR A 91 -1.59 -4.88 11.32
C THR A 91 -1.12 -5.37 12.68
N PRO A 92 0.19 -5.68 12.87
CA PRO A 92 0.69 -6.14 14.15
C PRO A 92 0.52 -5.06 15.23
N SER A 93 0.21 -5.49 16.46
CA SER A 93 0.17 -4.58 17.61
C SER A 93 1.54 -3.91 17.82
N LEU A 94 1.55 -2.73 18.44
CA LEU A 94 2.81 -2.03 18.72
C LEU A 94 3.76 -2.86 19.59
N HIS A 95 3.23 -3.58 20.59
CA HIS A 95 4.01 -4.50 21.43
C HIS A 95 4.62 -5.64 20.61
N THR A 96 3.84 -6.23 19.70
CA THR A 96 4.34 -7.26 18.78
C THR A 96 5.46 -6.69 17.92
N LEU A 97 5.30 -5.48 17.39
CA LEU A 97 6.30 -4.83 16.56
C LEU A 97 7.60 -4.56 17.34
N ASP A 98 7.50 -4.04 18.57
CA ASP A 98 8.64 -3.80 19.45
C ASP A 98 9.43 -5.09 19.74
N ALA A 99 8.72 -6.19 20.02
CA ALA A 99 9.34 -7.50 20.20
C ALA A 99 10.08 -7.96 18.93
N LEU A 100 9.45 -7.85 17.76
CA LEU A 100 10.06 -8.22 16.47
C LEU A 100 11.31 -7.38 16.14
N VAL A 101 11.32 -6.10 16.49
CA VAL A 101 12.50 -5.22 16.36
C VAL A 101 13.63 -5.67 17.27
N LYS A 102 13.34 -5.91 18.55
CA LYS A 102 14.33 -6.37 19.55
C LYS A 102 14.94 -7.72 19.18
N GLU A 103 14.14 -8.62 18.63
CA GLU A 103 14.57 -9.93 18.14
C GLU A 103 15.25 -9.87 16.77
N LYS A 104 15.36 -8.68 16.15
CA LYS A 104 15.93 -8.45 14.81
C LYS A 104 15.24 -9.25 13.70
N LYS A 105 13.98 -9.66 13.91
CA LYS A 105 13.20 -10.45 12.95
C LYS A 105 12.68 -9.65 11.76
N LEU A 106 12.75 -8.32 11.82
CA LEU A 106 12.36 -7.42 10.73
C LEU A 106 13.52 -7.02 9.83
N GLN A 107 14.76 -7.39 10.18
CA GLN A 107 15.97 -7.07 9.43
C GLN A 107 16.42 -8.28 8.59
N GLY A 108 16.88 -8.05 7.36
CA GLY A 108 17.35 -9.14 6.48
C GLY A 108 16.23 -9.90 5.79
N LYS A 109 16.22 -11.24 5.83
CA LYS A 109 15.27 -12.12 5.11
C LYS A 109 13.83 -12.11 5.68
N GLY A 110 13.50 -11.13 6.52
CA GLY A 110 12.23 -11.07 7.24
C GLY A 110 12.08 -12.18 8.29
N PRO A 111 10.92 -12.26 8.97
CA PRO A 111 10.72 -13.16 10.11
C PRO A 111 10.67 -14.66 9.75
N GLY A 112 10.79 -15.05 8.47
CA GLY A 112 10.58 -16.42 8.01
C GLY A 112 9.16 -16.87 8.33
N GLY A 113 8.19 -16.44 7.51
CA GLY A 113 6.76 -16.61 7.78
C GLY A 113 5.93 -16.77 6.50
N PRO A 114 4.59 -16.85 6.63
CA PRO A 114 3.70 -16.85 5.47
C PRO A 114 3.91 -15.58 4.62
N PRO A 115 3.56 -15.62 3.32
CA PRO A 115 3.62 -14.44 2.46
C PRO A 115 2.88 -13.24 3.07
N PRO A 116 3.32 -12.00 2.79
CA PRO A 116 2.67 -10.80 3.30
C PRO A 116 1.17 -10.77 2.96
N THR A 117 0.35 -10.39 3.93
CA THR A 117 -1.08 -10.15 3.69
C THR A 117 -1.23 -8.93 2.80
N SER A 118 -1.99 -9.08 1.71
CA SER A 118 -2.17 -8.00 0.73
C SER A 118 -3.42 -7.18 1.05
N LEU A 119 -3.26 -5.86 1.11
CA LEU A 119 -4.31 -4.87 1.29
C LEU A 119 -4.34 -3.94 0.08
N ILE A 120 -5.53 -3.61 -0.40
CA ILE A 120 -5.72 -2.67 -1.50
C ILE A 120 -6.51 -1.49 -0.99
N TYR A 121 -6.02 -0.28 -1.26
CA TYR A 121 -6.64 0.97 -0.88
C TYR A 121 -6.93 1.81 -2.12
N SER A 122 -8.12 2.40 -2.19
CA SER A 122 -8.45 3.42 -3.17
C SER A 122 -8.15 4.81 -2.62
N ILE A 123 -7.29 5.56 -3.31
CA ILE A 123 -6.96 6.93 -2.96
C ILE A 123 -8.16 7.83 -3.28
N ASN A 124 -8.53 8.65 -2.31
CA ASN A 124 -9.51 9.72 -2.48
C ASN A 124 -8.83 10.90 -3.19
N PRO A 125 -9.41 11.41 -4.30
CA PRO A 125 -8.80 12.50 -5.07
C PRO A 125 -8.81 13.84 -4.32
N GLU A 126 -9.64 13.98 -3.28
CA GLU A 126 -9.71 15.20 -2.48
C GLU A 126 -8.51 15.29 -1.52
N ARG A 127 -7.83 16.44 -1.54
CA ARG A 127 -6.73 16.74 -0.63
C ARG A 127 -7.25 16.98 0.79
N VAL A 128 -6.49 16.49 1.76
CA VAL A 128 -6.73 16.78 3.18
C VAL A 128 -6.34 18.23 3.47
N ASN A 129 -7.33 19.04 3.82
CA ASN A 129 -7.14 20.46 4.12
C ASN A 129 -6.69 20.72 5.56
N ASP A 130 -7.04 19.83 6.49
CA ASP A 130 -6.73 19.97 7.92
C ASP A 130 -6.05 18.68 8.42
N LEU A 131 -4.72 18.72 8.47
CA LEU A 131 -3.90 17.59 8.89
C LEU A 131 -4.07 17.25 10.38
N GLU A 132 -4.49 18.20 11.22
CA GLU A 132 -4.62 17.97 12.67
C GLU A 132 -5.71 16.92 12.97
N LYS A 133 -6.69 16.77 12.08
CA LYS A 133 -7.71 15.70 12.16
C LYS A 133 -7.15 14.28 12.04
N LEU A 134 -5.94 14.14 11.51
CA LEU A 134 -5.25 12.86 11.34
C LEU A 134 -4.37 12.50 12.54
N GLY A 135 -4.24 13.41 13.52
CA GLY A 135 -3.36 13.26 14.68
C GLY A 135 -2.00 13.93 14.49
N LYS A 136 -1.44 14.43 15.59
CA LYS A 136 -0.18 15.19 15.62
C LYS A 136 1.01 14.47 14.97
N PRO A 137 1.23 13.15 15.18
CA PRO A 137 2.35 12.46 14.54
C PRO A 137 2.28 12.48 13.02
N ILE A 138 1.10 12.18 12.45
CA ILE A 138 0.87 12.20 11.00
C ILE A 138 0.91 13.61 10.45
N ALA A 139 0.29 14.58 11.16
CA ALA A 139 0.34 15.99 10.77
C ALA A 139 1.79 16.49 10.68
N GLY A 140 2.65 16.08 11.61
CA GLY A 140 4.08 16.36 11.58
C GLY A 140 4.80 15.73 10.37
N MET A 141 4.57 14.44 10.11
CA MET A 141 5.18 13.71 8.99
C MET A 141 4.78 14.28 7.62
N CYS A 142 3.51 14.63 7.45
CA CYS A 142 2.92 15.08 6.20
C CYS A 142 2.95 16.62 6.01
N ARG A 143 3.51 17.37 6.95
CA ARG A 143 3.50 18.84 6.92
C ARG A 143 4.14 19.39 5.65
N GLY A 144 3.42 20.26 4.94
CA GLY A 144 3.90 20.91 3.71
C GLY A 144 3.91 19.99 2.49
N ILE A 145 3.23 18.85 2.56
CA ILE A 145 3.16 17.84 1.50
C ILE A 145 1.69 17.64 1.13
N PRO A 146 1.34 17.62 -0.17
CA PRO A 146 0.02 17.20 -0.62
C PRO A 146 -0.37 15.86 0.03
N THR A 147 -1.45 15.88 0.81
CA THR A 147 -1.89 14.73 1.60
C THR A 147 -3.27 14.28 1.12
N TYR A 148 -3.42 12.99 0.91
CA TYR A 148 -4.66 12.35 0.45
C TYR A 148 -5.04 11.25 1.42
N THR A 149 -6.33 10.97 1.55
CA THR A 149 -6.80 9.78 2.27
C THR A 149 -6.95 8.60 1.31
N ALA A 150 -6.95 7.39 1.83
CA ALA A 150 -7.30 6.20 1.07
C ALA A 150 -8.13 5.23 1.92
N ASP A 151 -9.12 4.62 1.29
CA ASP A 151 -10.05 3.69 1.91
C ASP A 151 -9.77 2.27 1.46
N GLU A 152 -9.84 1.33 2.39
CA GLU A 152 -9.60 -0.09 2.10
C GLU A 152 -10.71 -0.66 1.22
N ILE A 153 -10.32 -1.44 0.23
CA ILE A 153 -11.23 -2.09 -0.70
C ILE A 153 -11.46 -3.53 -0.21
N GLU A 154 -12.69 -3.82 0.18
CA GLU A 154 -13.04 -5.11 0.76
C GLU A 154 -13.94 -5.98 -0.16
N GLY A 155 -13.76 -7.29 -0.07
CA GLY A 155 -14.69 -8.27 -0.64
C GLY A 155 -14.81 -8.22 -2.17
N ALA A 156 -16.05 -8.31 -2.67
CA ALA A 156 -16.32 -8.43 -4.10
C ALA A 156 -15.86 -7.23 -4.95
N SER A 157 -15.63 -6.07 -4.30
CA SER A 157 -15.18 -4.85 -4.98
C SER A 157 -13.76 -4.96 -5.54
N LEU A 158 -12.94 -5.87 -4.99
CA LEU A 158 -11.59 -6.17 -5.50
C LEU A 158 -11.60 -6.72 -6.93
N PHE A 159 -12.64 -7.50 -7.32
CA PHE A 159 -12.73 -8.12 -8.64
C PHE A 159 -12.95 -7.10 -9.78
N PHE A 160 -13.44 -5.91 -9.45
CA PHE A 160 -13.78 -4.86 -10.42
C PHE A 160 -12.80 -3.68 -10.37
N TYR A 161 -11.77 -3.77 -9.53
CA TYR A 161 -10.85 -2.67 -9.35
C TYR A 161 -9.72 -2.73 -10.39
N SER A 162 -9.72 -1.77 -11.32
CA SER A 162 -8.84 -1.75 -12.50
C SER A 162 -7.94 -0.51 -12.62
N LYS A 163 -7.69 0.20 -11.53
CA LYS A 163 -6.82 1.38 -11.54
C LYS A 163 -5.35 1.02 -11.38
N ALA A 164 -4.47 1.89 -11.87
CA ALA A 164 -3.04 1.82 -11.60
C ALA A 164 -2.79 1.91 -10.08
N CYS A 165 -1.86 1.08 -9.59
CA CYS A 165 -1.55 0.95 -8.18
C CYS A 165 -0.06 1.12 -7.93
N LEU A 166 0.25 1.76 -6.81
CA LEU A 166 1.58 1.84 -6.23
C LEU A 166 1.67 0.78 -5.13
N ARG A 167 2.61 -0.15 -5.26
CA ARG A 167 2.79 -1.23 -4.29
C ARG A 167 3.95 -0.92 -3.34
N ALA A 168 3.72 -1.15 -2.04
CA ALA A 168 4.73 -1.10 -0.99
C ALA A 168 4.63 -2.36 -0.13
N ASP A 169 5.71 -3.14 -0.07
CA ASP A 169 5.85 -4.22 0.91
C ASP A 169 6.39 -3.63 2.21
N ILE A 170 5.65 -3.76 3.31
CA ILE A 170 5.96 -3.21 4.62
C ILE A 170 6.29 -4.36 5.58
N LEU A 171 7.53 -4.39 6.06
CA LEU A 171 8.05 -5.31 7.07
C LEU A 171 7.97 -6.79 6.71
N TRP A 172 7.77 -7.13 5.43
CA TRP A 172 7.47 -8.50 4.99
C TRP A 172 6.19 -9.09 5.58
N ILE A 173 5.35 -8.27 6.22
CA ILE A 173 4.10 -8.67 6.87
C ILE A 173 2.91 -8.20 6.05
N LEU A 174 2.98 -6.97 5.54
CA LEU A 174 1.89 -6.36 4.78
C LEU A 174 2.37 -5.99 3.38
N ARG A 175 1.53 -6.22 2.39
CA ARG A 175 1.68 -5.70 1.03
C ARG A 175 0.55 -4.71 0.80
N ILE A 176 0.89 -3.42 0.72
CA ILE A 176 -0.08 -2.36 0.51
C ILE A 176 -0.08 -1.96 -0.96
N SER A 177 -1.26 -1.94 -1.58
CA SER A 177 -1.48 -1.40 -2.92
C SER A 177 -2.31 -0.13 -2.80
N LEU A 178 -1.71 1.03 -3.07
CA LEU A 178 -2.38 2.33 -3.06
C LEU A 178 -2.75 2.67 -4.50
N CYS A 179 -4.04 2.73 -4.80
CA CYS A 179 -4.50 2.80 -6.17
C CYS A 179 -5.37 4.03 -6.43
N GLY A 180 -5.20 4.61 -7.62
CA GLY A 180 -5.86 5.85 -7.98
C GLY A 180 -4.90 6.81 -8.66
N GLU A 181 -5.45 7.84 -9.28
CA GLU A 181 -4.67 8.91 -9.89
C GLU A 181 -4.27 9.90 -8.79
N LEU A 182 -2.96 10.08 -8.64
CA LEU A 182 -2.41 11.19 -7.88
C LEU A 182 -2.21 12.33 -8.88
N GLU A 183 -3.02 13.37 -8.78
CA GLU A 183 -2.72 14.62 -9.48
C GLU A 183 -1.44 15.20 -8.87
N VAL A 184 -0.35 15.17 -9.64
CA VAL A 184 0.96 15.76 -9.31
C VAL A 184 1.07 17.12 -9.98
#